data_AF-A0AAN7KLK0-F1
#
_entry.id   AF-A0AAN7KLK0-F1
#
_cell.length_a   1.000
_cell.length_b   1.000
_cell.length_c   1.000
_cell.angle_alpha   90.00
_cell.angle_beta   90.00
_cell.angle_gamma   90.00
#
_symmetry.space_group_name_H-M   'P 1'
#
loop_
_entity.id
_entity.type
_entity.pdbx_description
1 polymer ?
#
loop_
_entity_poly.entity_id
_entity_poly.type
_entity_poly.pdbx_seq_one_letter_code
_entity_poly.pdbx_strand_id
1 'polypeptide(L)'
;MESNNHESMRRRDHLIHANGERSSASSNDLDPWIAWAYKPRTVTLLFVGACFLIWASGSLDPESSLPGDIITSVKRGVWAMIAVFLAYCLLQAPSTVLIRPHPAIWRLVHGMAVIYLVALTFLLFQKRDDARQFMKFLHLDLGVELPERSYGADCRIYLPDNPTSRFKNVYETLYDEFVLAHILGWWGKAILIRNQSLLWVLSVGFEMMELTFRHMLPNFNECWWDSIVLDILICNWFGIWAGMHTVRYFDGRTYEWVGISQQPNVIGRVKRTLGQFTPAQWDKDEWHPLQGPWRFIQILCLCVVFLTVELNTFFLKFCLWIPPRNPVIIYRLILWWLIAIPTIREYNSYLQDRKMVKKVGAFVWLSLAICIVELLICIKFGHGLYPKPMPLWLVSTWSAVGLGLMVSLAVWSWQLHRQVQMKRQ
;
A
#
# COMPACT_ATOMS: atom_id res chain seq x y z
N MET A 1 40.15 44.33 -6.51
CA MET A 1 38.77 44.75 -6.84
C MET A 1 38.04 43.48 -7.30
N GLU A 2 37.66 42.62 -6.34
CA GLU A 2 37.27 41.22 -6.66
C GLU A 2 36.29 40.62 -5.63
N SER A 3 35.50 41.45 -4.92
CA SER A 3 34.57 40.99 -3.88
C SER A 3 33.09 40.97 -4.29
N ASN A 4 32.72 41.46 -5.48
CA ASN A 4 31.30 41.63 -5.86
C ASN A 4 30.67 40.42 -6.59
N ASN A 5 31.46 39.43 -7.01
CA ASN A 5 30.92 38.27 -7.75
C ASN A 5 30.29 37.20 -6.82
N HIS A 6 30.76 37.09 -5.58
CA HIS A 6 30.25 36.07 -4.66
C HIS A 6 28.86 36.41 -4.10
N GLU A 7 28.54 37.68 -3.87
CA GLU A 7 27.20 38.11 -3.43
C GLU A 7 26.16 38.00 -4.55
N SER A 8 26.56 38.27 -5.80
CA SER A 8 25.70 38.13 -6.99
C SER A 8 25.26 36.67 -7.21
N MET A 9 26.18 35.71 -7.07
CA MET A 9 25.87 34.27 -7.17
C MET A 9 24.92 33.82 -6.07
N ARG A 10 25.18 34.22 -4.82
CA ARG A 10 24.38 33.80 -3.66
C ARG A 10 22.95 34.34 -3.71
N ARG A 11 22.75 35.52 -4.32
CA ARG A 11 21.42 36.13 -4.53
C ARG A 11 20.66 35.43 -5.67
N ARG A 12 21.37 34.92 -6.68
CA ARG A 12 20.78 34.17 -7.80
C ARG A 12 20.30 32.77 -7.36
N ASP A 13 21.07 32.10 -6.50
CA ASP A 13 20.68 30.79 -5.96
C ASP A 13 19.44 30.86 -5.05
N HIS A 14 19.29 31.94 -4.28
CA HIS A 14 18.10 32.15 -3.45
C HIS A 14 16.82 32.44 -4.27
N LEU A 15 16.94 33.06 -5.45
CA LEU A 15 15.80 33.34 -6.33
C LEU A 15 15.33 32.11 -7.11
N ILE A 16 16.23 31.16 -7.41
CA ILE A 16 15.88 29.89 -8.07
C ILE A 16 15.09 28.96 -7.12
N HIS A 17 15.31 29.07 -5.81
CA HIS A 17 14.61 28.25 -4.82
C HIS A 17 13.15 28.69 -4.55
N ALA A 18 12.74 29.87 -5.01
CA ALA A 18 11.43 30.45 -4.73
C ALA A 18 10.36 30.19 -5.82
N ASN A 19 10.76 29.82 -7.05
CA ASN A 19 9.84 29.46 -8.11
C ASN A 19 9.88 27.95 -8.38
N GLY A 20 8.72 27.31 -8.26
CA GLY A 20 8.53 25.87 -8.38
C GLY A 20 8.68 25.29 -9.79
N GLU A 21 9.81 25.57 -10.45
CA GLU A 21 10.26 24.83 -11.62
C GLU A 21 11.46 23.98 -11.18
N ARG A 22 11.20 22.68 -10.92
CA ARG A 22 12.27 21.70 -10.90
C ARG A 22 12.94 21.75 -12.27
N SER A 23 14.12 22.35 -12.32
CA SER A 23 15.04 22.33 -13.45
C SER A 23 15.04 20.92 -14.05
N SER A 24 14.52 20.81 -15.27
CA SER A 24 14.78 19.66 -16.13
C SER A 24 16.29 19.46 -16.17
N ALA A 25 16.77 18.37 -15.58
CA ALA A 25 18.15 17.93 -15.80
C ALA A 25 18.40 17.95 -17.31
N SER A 26 19.46 18.63 -17.74
CA SER A 26 19.77 18.75 -19.16
C SER A 26 19.85 17.33 -19.74
N SER A 27 19.28 17.10 -20.93
CA SER A 27 19.27 15.78 -21.58
C SER A 27 20.67 15.20 -21.80
N ASN A 28 21.72 16.00 -21.60
CA ASN A 28 23.11 15.65 -21.77
C ASN A 28 23.72 14.95 -20.53
N ASP A 29 23.06 14.97 -19.37
CA ASP A 29 23.53 14.29 -18.15
C ASP A 29 22.89 12.90 -17.91
N LEU A 30 21.99 12.46 -18.79
CA LEU A 30 21.33 11.15 -18.70
C LEU A 30 21.99 10.14 -19.66
N ASP A 31 22.17 8.90 -19.18
CA ASP A 31 22.62 7.77 -20.02
C ASP A 31 21.76 7.68 -21.30
N PRO A 32 22.34 7.45 -22.49
CA PRO A 32 21.62 7.41 -23.76
C PRO A 32 20.39 6.49 -23.76
N TRP A 33 20.46 5.34 -23.07
CA TRP A 33 19.32 4.42 -22.93
C TRP A 33 18.20 5.01 -22.08
N ILE A 34 18.57 5.75 -21.04
CA ILE A 34 17.62 6.44 -20.15
C ILE A 34 17.02 7.63 -20.90
N ALA A 35 17.84 8.45 -21.58
CA ALA A 35 17.36 9.57 -22.38
C ALA A 35 16.38 9.13 -23.49
N TRP A 36 16.65 7.99 -24.14
CA TRP A 36 15.73 7.37 -25.10
C TRP A 36 14.39 6.99 -24.46
N ALA A 37 14.41 6.39 -23.26
CA ALA A 37 13.21 5.96 -22.55
C ALA A 37 12.35 7.14 -22.05
N TYR A 38 12.98 8.28 -21.74
CA TYR A 38 12.29 9.49 -21.30
C TYR A 38 11.73 10.34 -22.45
N LYS A 39 12.10 10.08 -23.72
CA LYS A 39 11.60 10.84 -24.87
C LYS A 39 10.18 10.39 -25.25
N PRO A 40 9.14 11.24 -25.09
CA PRO A 40 7.76 10.83 -25.34
C PRO A 40 7.50 10.63 -26.84
N ARG A 41 7.04 9.45 -27.24
CA ARG A 41 6.60 9.11 -28.62
C ARG A 41 5.10 8.88 -28.68
N THR A 42 4.34 9.84 -28.18
CA THR A 42 2.89 9.70 -27.97
C THR A 42 2.12 9.38 -29.24
N VAL A 43 2.41 10.07 -30.35
CA VAL A 43 1.74 9.87 -31.65
C VAL A 43 2.08 8.50 -32.25
N THR A 44 3.35 8.09 -32.22
CA THR A 44 3.78 6.78 -32.74
C THR A 44 3.16 5.63 -31.92
N LEU A 45 3.13 5.76 -30.59
CA LEU A 45 2.52 4.77 -29.72
C LEU A 45 0.99 4.69 -29.90
N LEU A 46 0.34 5.83 -30.15
CA LEU A 46 -1.08 5.87 -30.49
C LEU A 46 -1.38 5.13 -31.80
N PHE A 47 -0.58 5.36 -32.84
CA PHE A 47 -0.73 4.68 -34.13
C PHE A 47 -0.53 3.17 -34.00
N VAL A 48 0.56 2.73 -33.35
CA VAL A 48 0.82 1.30 -33.10
C VAL A 48 -0.29 0.68 -32.26
N GLY A 49 -0.76 1.38 -31.22
CA GLY A 49 -1.88 0.94 -30.39
C GLY A 49 -3.18 0.78 -31.18
N ALA A 50 -3.49 1.70 -32.09
CA ALA A 50 -4.65 1.61 -32.97
C ALA A 50 -4.54 0.41 -33.92
N CYS A 51 -3.39 0.19 -34.56
CA CYS A 51 -3.16 -0.99 -35.41
C CYS A 51 -3.30 -2.30 -34.62
N PHE A 52 -2.77 -2.34 -33.39
CA PHE A 52 -2.90 -3.51 -32.52
C PHE A 52 -4.36 -3.76 -32.10
N LEU A 53 -5.13 -2.72 -31.81
CA LEU A 53 -6.56 -2.86 -31.51
C LEU A 53 -7.37 -3.38 -32.70
N ILE A 54 -7.09 -2.88 -33.91
CA ILE A 54 -7.72 -3.35 -35.14
C ILE A 54 -7.47 -4.85 -35.32
N TRP A 55 -6.21 -5.27 -35.15
CA TRP A 55 -5.84 -6.69 -35.22
C TRP A 55 -6.47 -7.53 -34.10
N ALA A 56 -6.37 -7.08 -32.85
CA ALA A 56 -6.82 -7.84 -31.67
C ALA A 56 -8.35 -7.94 -31.56
N SER A 57 -9.08 -6.96 -32.09
CA SER A 57 -10.55 -6.96 -32.15
C SER A 57 -11.11 -7.77 -33.31
N GLY A 58 -10.29 -8.08 -34.33
CA GLY A 58 -10.76 -8.72 -35.56
C GLY A 58 -11.68 -7.81 -36.39
N SER A 59 -11.58 -6.49 -36.22
CA SER A 59 -12.50 -5.53 -36.85
C SER A 59 -12.49 -5.58 -38.39
N LEU A 60 -11.43 -6.15 -38.99
CA LEU A 60 -11.28 -6.28 -40.44
C LEU A 60 -11.74 -7.65 -40.98
N ASP A 61 -11.96 -8.66 -40.11
CA ASP A 61 -12.40 -10.00 -40.51
C ASP A 61 -13.50 -10.53 -39.56
N PRO A 62 -14.70 -9.92 -39.54
CA PRO A 62 -15.77 -10.25 -38.60
C PRO A 62 -16.24 -11.71 -38.71
N GLU A 63 -16.18 -12.31 -39.90
CA GLU A 63 -16.64 -13.68 -40.18
C GLU A 63 -15.61 -14.77 -39.84
N SER A 64 -14.34 -14.41 -39.63
CA SER A 64 -13.26 -15.38 -39.31
C SER A 64 -13.25 -15.83 -37.85
N SER A 65 -14.01 -15.14 -36.99
CA SER A 65 -14.16 -15.53 -35.61
C SER A 65 -15.02 -16.80 -35.53
N LEU A 66 -14.36 -17.94 -35.30
CA LEU A 66 -15.00 -19.17 -34.81
C LEU A 66 -16.08 -18.80 -33.77
N PRO A 67 -17.20 -19.54 -33.65
CA PRO A 67 -18.21 -19.29 -32.63
C PRO A 67 -17.57 -19.44 -31.24
N GLY A 68 -16.95 -18.36 -30.77
CA GLY A 68 -16.23 -18.26 -29.53
C GLY A 68 -17.27 -18.17 -28.43
N ASP A 69 -17.06 -18.94 -27.38
CA ASP A 69 -17.83 -18.82 -26.14
C ASP A 69 -17.92 -17.34 -25.75
N ILE A 70 -19.14 -16.83 -25.53
CA ILE A 70 -19.43 -15.41 -25.21
C ILE A 70 -18.51 -14.91 -24.08
N ILE A 71 -18.20 -15.79 -23.13
CA ILE A 71 -17.31 -15.51 -22.00
C ILE A 71 -15.90 -15.13 -22.48
N THR A 72 -15.37 -15.80 -23.49
CA THR A 72 -14.03 -15.53 -24.04
C THR A 72 -13.96 -14.19 -24.75
N SER A 73 -15.00 -13.84 -25.52
CA SER A 73 -15.12 -12.55 -26.20
C SER A 73 -15.22 -11.39 -25.19
N VAL A 74 -16.01 -11.55 -24.14
CA VAL A 74 -16.11 -10.56 -23.05
C VAL A 74 -14.78 -10.40 -22.33
N LYS A 75 -14.09 -11.50 -21.98
CA LYS A 75 -12.76 -11.45 -21.33
C LYS A 75 -11.75 -10.69 -22.20
N ARG A 76 -11.71 -10.96 -23.51
CA ARG A 76 -10.83 -10.25 -24.45
C ARG A 76 -11.15 -8.75 -24.50
N GLY A 77 -12.43 -8.38 -24.57
CA GLY A 77 -12.87 -6.98 -24.55
C GLY A 77 -12.47 -6.24 -23.27
N VAL A 78 -12.63 -6.87 -22.11
CA VAL A 78 -12.22 -6.28 -20.81
C VAL A 78 -10.70 -6.10 -20.74
N TRP A 79 -9.91 -7.09 -21.17
CA TRP A 79 -8.46 -6.96 -21.23
C TRP A 79 -8.01 -5.84 -22.18
N ALA A 80 -8.65 -5.70 -23.34
CA ALA A 80 -8.38 -4.62 -24.27
C ALA A 80 -8.70 -3.25 -23.66
N MET A 81 -9.85 -3.10 -23.00
CA MET A 81 -10.24 -1.87 -22.29
C MET A 81 -9.22 -1.48 -21.22
N ILE A 82 -8.78 -2.44 -20.40
CA ILE A 82 -7.74 -2.23 -19.38
C ILE A 82 -6.43 -1.79 -20.03
N ALA A 83 -5.99 -2.48 -21.10
CA ALA A 83 -4.75 -2.16 -21.79
C ALA A 83 -4.76 -0.75 -22.39
N VAL A 84 -5.87 -0.33 -23.03
CA VAL A 84 -6.03 1.02 -23.58
C VAL A 84 -5.98 2.07 -22.48
N PHE A 85 -6.68 1.85 -21.37
CA PHE A 85 -6.67 2.79 -20.25
C PHE A 85 -5.27 2.91 -19.62
N LEU A 86 -4.56 1.80 -19.43
CA LEU A 86 -3.20 1.80 -18.91
C LEU A 86 -2.21 2.49 -19.87
N ALA A 87 -2.37 2.29 -21.17
CA ALA A 87 -1.59 3.00 -22.18
C ALA A 87 -1.85 4.51 -22.12
N TYR A 88 -3.10 4.94 -21.95
CA TYR A 88 -3.44 6.34 -21.72
C TYR A 88 -2.77 6.89 -20.45
N CYS A 89 -2.88 6.19 -19.32
CA CYS A 89 -2.24 6.62 -18.07
C CYS A 89 -0.71 6.70 -18.21
N LEU A 90 -0.07 5.73 -18.84
CA LEU A 90 1.37 5.73 -19.10
C LEU A 90 1.83 7.02 -19.81
N LEU A 91 1.06 7.45 -20.82
CA LEU A 91 1.40 8.57 -21.69
C LEU A 91 0.99 9.93 -21.11
N GLN A 92 -0.18 10.02 -20.49
CA GLN A 92 -0.84 11.29 -20.15
C GLN A 92 -0.95 11.55 -18.64
N ALA A 93 -0.81 10.54 -17.77
CA ALA A 93 -0.93 10.78 -16.34
C ALA A 93 0.21 11.68 -15.83
N PRO A 94 -0.08 12.59 -14.89
CA PRO A 94 0.93 13.47 -14.31
C PRO A 94 2.04 12.66 -13.64
N SER A 95 3.26 13.20 -13.63
CA SER A 95 4.35 12.62 -12.83
C SER A 95 4.03 12.76 -11.34
N THR A 96 4.42 11.75 -10.57
CA THR A 96 4.20 11.70 -9.13
C THR A 96 5.47 12.13 -8.39
N VAL A 97 5.42 12.16 -7.06
CA VAL A 97 6.60 12.49 -6.24
C VAL A 97 7.75 11.50 -6.47
N LEU A 98 7.44 10.26 -6.87
CA LEU A 98 8.42 9.23 -7.15
C LEU A 98 8.90 9.30 -8.60
N ILE A 99 10.22 9.46 -8.76
CA ILE A 99 10.89 9.52 -10.07
C ILE A 99 11.44 8.14 -10.47
N ARG A 100 11.72 7.25 -9.52
CA ARG A 100 12.38 5.95 -9.75
C ARG A 100 11.51 4.76 -9.38
N PRO A 101 11.64 3.60 -10.05
CA PRO A 101 12.59 3.27 -11.13
C PRO A 101 12.41 4.05 -12.43
N HIS A 102 11.17 4.36 -12.80
CA HIS A 102 10.86 5.26 -13.91
C HIS A 102 9.49 5.91 -13.66
N PRO A 103 9.24 7.18 -14.05
CA PRO A 103 7.95 7.83 -13.86
C PRO A 103 6.78 7.06 -14.50
N ALA A 104 7.05 6.41 -15.64
CA ALA A 104 6.12 5.49 -16.32
C ALA A 104 5.51 4.43 -15.39
N ILE A 105 6.32 3.83 -14.51
CA ILE A 105 5.87 2.77 -13.62
C ILE A 105 4.84 3.33 -12.64
N TRP A 106 5.09 4.49 -12.06
CA TRP A 106 4.13 5.12 -11.14
C TRP A 106 2.86 5.60 -11.85
N ARG A 107 2.96 6.03 -13.11
CA ARG A 107 1.78 6.32 -13.94
C ARG A 107 0.93 5.08 -14.20
N LEU A 108 1.55 3.94 -14.45
CA LEU A 108 0.86 2.65 -14.59
C LEU A 108 0.24 2.20 -13.27
N VAL A 109 0.95 2.32 -12.13
CA VAL A 109 0.40 2.01 -10.81
C VAL A 109 -0.81 2.89 -10.49
N HIS A 110 -0.75 4.18 -10.82
CA HIS A 110 -1.90 5.07 -10.71
C HIS A 110 -3.08 4.59 -11.57
N GLY A 111 -2.84 4.21 -12.83
CA GLY A 111 -3.87 3.64 -13.70
C GLY A 111 -4.49 2.36 -13.14
N MET A 112 -3.67 1.43 -12.64
CA MET A 112 -4.13 0.20 -11.99
C MET A 112 -4.98 0.47 -10.76
N ALA A 113 -4.60 1.46 -9.95
CA ALA A 113 -5.35 1.87 -8.78
C ALA A 113 -6.73 2.48 -9.15
N VAL A 114 -6.81 3.26 -10.24
CA VAL A 114 -8.09 3.77 -10.75
C VAL A 114 -8.96 2.63 -11.28
N ILE A 115 -8.41 1.70 -12.06
CA ILE A 115 -9.15 0.51 -12.53
C ILE A 115 -9.69 -0.28 -11.33
N TYR A 116 -8.88 -0.47 -10.30
CA TYR A 116 -9.28 -1.17 -9.09
C TYR A 116 -10.43 -0.45 -8.38
N LEU A 117 -10.35 0.88 -8.22
CA LEU A 117 -11.43 1.68 -7.63
C LEU A 117 -12.74 1.55 -8.43
N VAL A 118 -12.67 1.59 -9.77
CA VAL A 118 -13.85 1.44 -10.64
C VAL A 118 -14.44 0.03 -10.52
N ALA A 119 -13.60 -1.02 -10.47
CA ALA A 119 -14.03 -2.40 -10.28
C ALA A 119 -14.69 -2.61 -8.90
N LEU A 120 -14.11 -2.03 -7.84
CA LEU A 120 -14.71 -2.03 -6.50
C LEU A 120 -16.05 -1.28 -6.48
N THR A 121 -16.13 -0.14 -7.18
CA THR A 121 -17.39 0.60 -7.30
C THR A 121 -18.45 -0.26 -7.98
N PHE A 122 -18.12 -0.96 -9.07
CA PHE A 122 -19.01 -1.93 -9.69
C PHE A 122 -19.46 -3.03 -8.70
N LEU A 123 -18.52 -3.64 -7.96
CA LEU A 123 -18.83 -4.64 -6.93
C LEU A 123 -19.75 -4.10 -5.84
N LEU A 124 -19.55 -2.85 -5.41
CA LEU A 124 -20.39 -2.19 -4.40
C LEU A 124 -21.86 -2.12 -4.83
N PHE A 125 -22.16 -2.02 -6.13
CA PHE A 125 -23.54 -2.04 -6.63
C PHE A 125 -24.16 -3.44 -6.73
N GLN A 126 -23.36 -4.50 -6.75
CA GLN A 126 -23.86 -5.87 -6.81
C GLN A 126 -24.52 -6.31 -5.49
N LYS A 127 -25.39 -7.32 -5.53
CA LYS A 127 -25.77 -8.07 -4.34
C LYS A 127 -24.63 -9.00 -3.95
N ARG A 128 -24.56 -9.39 -2.66
CA ARG A 128 -23.49 -10.26 -2.15
C ARG A 128 -23.38 -11.57 -2.94
N ASP A 129 -24.50 -12.25 -3.17
CA ASP A 129 -24.48 -13.56 -3.83
C ASP A 129 -24.15 -13.43 -5.33
N ASP A 130 -24.65 -12.39 -5.99
CA ASP A 130 -24.26 -12.06 -7.37
C ASP A 130 -22.76 -11.73 -7.46
N ALA A 131 -22.22 -10.98 -6.50
CA ALA A 131 -20.79 -10.67 -6.43
C ALA A 131 -19.94 -11.93 -6.21
N ARG A 132 -20.39 -12.87 -5.37
CA ARG A 132 -19.73 -14.18 -5.19
C ARG A 132 -19.72 -14.99 -6.47
N GLN A 133 -20.83 -15.02 -7.20
CA GLN A 133 -20.88 -15.68 -8.52
C GLN A 133 -20.02 -14.94 -9.55
N PHE A 134 -19.95 -13.61 -9.49
CA PHE A 134 -19.09 -12.81 -10.35
C PHE A 134 -17.60 -13.16 -10.16
N MET A 135 -17.18 -13.52 -8.96
CA MET A 135 -15.79 -13.95 -8.70
C MET A 135 -15.36 -15.15 -9.56
N LYS A 136 -16.29 -16.00 -10.02
CA LYS A 136 -16.00 -17.14 -10.92
C LYS A 136 -15.40 -16.72 -12.26
N PHE A 137 -15.70 -15.50 -12.72
CA PHE A 137 -15.11 -14.99 -13.96
C PHE A 137 -13.62 -14.68 -13.83
N LEU A 138 -13.15 -14.38 -12.61
CA LEU A 138 -11.74 -14.18 -12.30
C LEU A 138 -11.02 -15.53 -12.17
N HIS A 139 -11.53 -16.40 -11.29
CA HIS A 139 -11.02 -17.75 -11.11
C HIS A 139 -12.17 -18.74 -10.88
N LEU A 140 -12.15 -19.87 -11.60
CA LEU A 140 -13.27 -20.82 -11.65
C LEU A 140 -13.56 -21.52 -10.31
N ASP A 141 -12.57 -21.58 -9.41
CA ASP A 141 -12.65 -22.17 -8.06
C ASP A 141 -13.33 -21.25 -7.03
N LEU A 142 -13.68 -20.01 -7.39
CA LEU A 142 -14.33 -19.05 -6.51
C LEU A 142 -15.86 -19.19 -6.48
N GLY A 143 -16.50 -18.46 -5.56
CA GLY A 143 -17.96 -18.43 -5.45
C GLY A 143 -18.57 -19.70 -4.85
N VAL A 144 -17.75 -20.47 -4.12
CA VAL A 144 -18.14 -21.64 -3.31
C VAL A 144 -17.85 -21.31 -1.85
N GLU A 145 -18.76 -21.69 -0.96
CA GLU A 145 -18.59 -21.48 0.47
C GLU A 145 -17.35 -22.22 1.01
N LEU A 146 -16.56 -21.52 1.80
CA LEU A 146 -15.32 -22.05 2.37
C LEU A 146 -15.59 -22.67 3.74
N PRO A 147 -14.90 -23.77 4.10
CA PRO A 147 -14.99 -24.32 5.46
C PRO A 147 -14.48 -23.30 6.48
N GLU A 148 -15.17 -23.19 7.62
CA GLU A 148 -14.71 -22.36 8.73
C GLU A 148 -13.43 -22.94 9.31
N ARG A 149 -12.34 -22.17 9.28
CA ARG A 149 -11.08 -22.51 9.94
C ARG A 149 -10.94 -21.63 11.19
N SER A 150 -10.88 -22.27 12.36
CA SER A 150 -10.58 -21.59 13.63
C SER A 150 -9.18 -22.00 14.08
N TYR A 151 -8.31 -21.01 14.31
CA TYR A 151 -6.92 -21.25 14.72
C TYR A 151 -6.79 -21.48 16.23
N GLY A 152 -7.65 -20.82 17.02
CA GLY A 152 -7.66 -20.84 18.48
C GLY A 152 -8.67 -21.81 19.09
N ALA A 153 -8.92 -22.95 18.45
CA ALA A 153 -9.83 -23.97 18.99
C ALA A 153 -9.24 -24.71 20.20
N ASP A 154 -7.92 -24.95 20.19
CA ASP A 154 -7.17 -25.53 21.31
C ASP A 154 -5.81 -24.85 21.45
N CYS A 155 -5.63 -24.06 22.51
CA CYS A 155 -4.43 -23.26 22.72
C CYS A 155 -3.38 -23.90 23.62
N ARG A 156 -3.50 -25.20 23.90
CA ARG A 156 -2.49 -25.93 24.65
C ARG A 156 -1.21 -26.07 23.81
N ILE A 157 -0.09 -25.61 24.38
CA ILE A 157 1.23 -25.73 23.77
C ILE A 157 1.68 -27.20 23.77
N TYR A 158 1.36 -27.93 24.84
CA TYR A 158 1.75 -29.32 25.03
C TYR A 158 0.52 -30.21 25.18
N LEU A 159 0.41 -31.20 24.29
CA LEU A 159 -0.64 -32.22 24.27
C LEU A 159 -0.01 -33.58 24.58
N PRO A 160 -0.05 -34.05 25.84
CA PRO A 160 0.56 -35.32 26.22
C PRO A 160 -0.11 -36.53 25.53
N ASP A 161 -1.41 -36.44 25.27
CA ASP A 161 -2.24 -37.54 24.78
C ASP A 161 -2.30 -37.63 23.24
N ASN A 162 -1.57 -36.76 22.52
CA ASN A 162 -1.62 -36.74 21.07
C ASN A 162 -0.67 -37.79 20.47
N PRO A 163 -1.17 -38.71 19.61
CA PRO A 163 -0.37 -39.81 19.08
C PRO A 163 0.68 -39.39 18.04
N THR A 164 0.54 -38.23 17.38
CA THR A 164 1.45 -37.83 16.29
C THR A 164 2.53 -36.85 16.74
N SER A 165 2.19 -35.85 17.54
CA SER A 165 3.15 -34.89 18.09
C SER A 165 2.61 -34.26 19.37
N ARG A 166 3.46 -34.21 20.39
CA ARG A 166 3.13 -33.57 21.66
C ARG A 166 3.02 -32.04 21.56
N PHE A 167 3.50 -31.44 20.47
CA PHE A 167 3.43 -30.00 20.19
C PHE A 167 2.67 -29.73 18.89
N LYS A 168 1.68 -30.58 18.56
CA LYS A 168 0.94 -30.51 17.28
C LYS A 168 0.47 -29.09 16.95
N ASN A 169 -0.20 -28.41 17.88
CA ASN A 169 -0.78 -27.09 17.63
C ASN A 169 0.32 -26.05 17.31
N VAL A 170 1.46 -26.12 18.00
CA VAL A 170 2.61 -25.24 17.73
C VAL A 170 3.20 -25.52 16.34
N TYR A 171 3.36 -26.79 15.97
CA TYR A 171 3.88 -27.15 14.65
C TYR A 171 2.95 -26.73 13.51
N GLU A 172 1.63 -26.92 13.68
CA GLU A 172 0.66 -26.52 12.67
C GLU A 172 0.63 -25.00 12.47
N THR A 173 0.75 -24.22 13.56
CA THR A 173 0.85 -22.76 13.48
C THR A 173 2.18 -22.31 12.85
N LEU A 174 3.32 -22.89 13.25
CA LEU A 174 4.65 -22.49 12.74
C LEU A 174 4.84 -22.76 11.24
N TYR A 175 4.18 -23.80 10.71
CA TYR A 175 4.24 -24.16 9.30
C TYR A 175 3.07 -23.60 8.47
N ASP A 176 2.26 -22.69 9.04
CA ASP A 176 1.23 -21.99 8.28
C ASP A 176 1.83 -20.87 7.41
N GLU A 177 1.19 -20.60 6.27
CA GLU A 177 1.58 -19.53 5.35
C GLU A 177 1.60 -18.14 6.00
N PHE A 178 0.87 -17.94 7.10
CA PHE A 178 0.79 -16.66 7.82
C PHE A 178 2.10 -16.26 8.49
N VAL A 179 2.95 -17.20 8.92
CA VAL A 179 4.27 -16.88 9.50
C VAL A 179 5.15 -16.14 8.49
N LEU A 180 5.22 -16.65 7.25
CA LEU A 180 5.96 -15.99 6.17
C LEU A 180 5.30 -14.67 5.76
N ALA A 181 3.96 -14.62 5.76
CA ALA A 181 3.22 -13.39 5.46
C ALA A 181 3.50 -12.29 6.50
N HIS A 182 3.57 -12.62 7.79
CA HIS A 182 3.95 -11.69 8.85
C HIS A 182 5.37 -11.16 8.65
N ILE A 183 6.37 -12.04 8.52
CA ILE A 183 7.77 -11.63 8.36
C ILE A 183 7.95 -10.73 7.13
N LEU A 184 7.47 -11.16 5.96
CA LEU A 184 7.61 -10.41 4.71
C LEU A 184 6.76 -9.14 4.69
N GLY A 185 5.56 -9.20 5.26
CA GLY A 185 4.66 -8.06 5.40
C GLY A 185 5.27 -6.95 6.24
N TRP A 186 5.81 -7.29 7.42
CA TRP A 186 6.46 -6.34 8.32
C TRP A 186 7.78 -5.81 7.78
N TRP A 187 8.54 -6.64 7.07
CA TRP A 187 9.71 -6.18 6.31
C TRP A 187 9.32 -5.12 5.26
N GLY A 188 8.26 -5.37 4.47
CA GLY A 188 7.76 -4.44 3.47
C GLY A 188 7.24 -3.13 4.09
N LYS A 189 6.48 -3.22 5.18
CA LYS A 189 5.98 -2.06 5.95
C LYS A 189 7.13 -1.22 6.51
N ALA A 190 8.19 -1.87 6.99
CA ALA A 190 9.35 -1.17 7.53
C ALA A 190 10.10 -0.35 6.48
N ILE A 191 10.25 -0.88 5.26
CA ILE A 191 10.84 -0.15 4.12
C ILE A 191 9.96 1.04 3.72
N LEU A 192 8.64 0.89 3.84
CA LEU A 192 7.65 1.89 3.47
C LEU A 192 7.60 3.05 4.48
N ILE A 193 7.45 2.77 5.77
CA ILE A 193 7.19 3.78 6.83
C ILE A 193 8.47 4.35 7.43
N ARG A 194 9.55 3.55 7.46
CA ARG A 194 10.90 3.94 7.88
C ARG A 194 10.98 4.52 9.30
N ASN A 195 10.03 4.16 10.16
CA ASN A 195 9.98 4.62 11.55
C ASN A 195 9.67 3.47 12.50
N GLN A 196 10.64 3.11 13.33
CA GLN A 196 10.54 1.98 14.25
C GLN A 196 9.34 2.09 15.19
N SER A 197 9.13 3.25 15.80
CA SER A 197 8.06 3.45 16.79
C SER A 197 6.67 3.32 16.16
N LEU A 198 6.47 3.93 14.99
CA LEU A 198 5.22 3.85 14.26
C LEU A 198 4.91 2.41 13.80
N LEU A 199 5.94 1.66 13.39
CA LEU A 199 5.82 0.25 13.02
C LEU A 199 5.40 -0.63 14.20
N TRP A 200 5.96 -0.39 15.40
CA TRP A 200 5.52 -1.09 16.61
C TRP A 200 4.08 -0.76 16.98
N VAL A 201 3.67 0.51 16.87
CA VAL A 201 2.28 0.93 17.10
C VAL A 201 1.34 0.22 16.13
N LEU A 202 1.71 0.10 14.86
CA LEU A 202 0.92 -0.64 13.88
C LEU A 202 0.92 -2.15 14.17
N SER A 203 2.05 -2.71 14.61
CA SER A 203 2.18 -4.15 14.92
C SER A 203 1.25 -4.55 16.05
N VAL A 204 1.36 -3.90 17.20
CA VAL A 204 0.43 -4.12 18.31
C VAL A 204 -0.99 -3.70 17.93
N GLY A 205 -1.13 -2.65 17.12
CA GLY A 205 -2.41 -2.17 16.60
C GLY A 205 -3.19 -3.24 15.85
N PHE A 206 -2.53 -3.97 14.95
CA PHE A 206 -3.18 -5.00 14.14
C PHE A 206 -3.70 -6.16 15.00
N GLU A 207 -2.90 -6.64 15.94
CA GLU A 207 -3.27 -7.71 16.89
C GLU A 207 -4.45 -7.28 17.80
N MET A 208 -4.48 -6.01 18.21
CA MET A 208 -5.63 -5.44 18.92
C MET A 208 -6.88 -5.43 18.03
N MET A 209 -6.74 -5.22 16.72
CA MET A 209 -7.88 -5.29 15.80
C MET A 209 -8.39 -6.73 15.64
N GLU A 210 -7.50 -7.72 15.56
CA GLU A 210 -7.89 -9.13 15.52
C GLU A 210 -8.62 -9.55 16.79
N LEU A 211 -8.08 -9.19 17.96
CA LEU A 211 -8.77 -9.37 19.24
C LEU A 211 -10.14 -8.68 19.27
N THR A 212 -10.25 -7.49 18.67
CA THR A 212 -11.50 -6.74 18.59
C THR A 212 -12.52 -7.44 17.71
N PHE A 213 -12.10 -7.99 16.56
CA PHE A 213 -12.99 -8.54 15.55
C PHE A 213 -13.12 -10.07 15.54
N ARG A 214 -12.46 -10.80 16.45
CA ARG A 214 -12.60 -12.27 16.61
C ARG A 214 -14.03 -12.77 16.84
N HIS A 215 -14.91 -11.90 17.34
CA HIS A 215 -16.33 -12.23 17.52
C HIS A 215 -17.09 -12.23 16.18
N MET A 216 -16.61 -11.50 15.17
CA MET A 216 -17.18 -11.45 13.82
C MET A 216 -16.52 -12.47 12.89
N LEU A 217 -15.20 -12.63 12.96
CA LEU A 217 -14.44 -13.50 12.07
C LEU A 217 -13.75 -14.62 12.86
N PRO A 218 -14.09 -15.91 12.62
CA PRO A 218 -13.42 -17.05 13.26
C PRO A 218 -11.92 -17.12 12.98
N ASN A 219 -11.46 -16.61 11.83
CA ASN A 219 -10.04 -16.56 11.48
C ASN A 219 -9.21 -15.75 12.49
N PHE A 220 -9.77 -14.70 13.08
CA PHE A 220 -9.08 -13.86 14.08
C PHE A 220 -9.12 -14.45 15.50
N ASN A 221 -9.77 -15.60 15.67
CA ASN A 221 -9.71 -16.30 16.93
C ASN A 221 -8.44 -17.14 16.96
N GLU A 222 -7.34 -16.53 17.39
CA GLU A 222 -6.02 -17.15 17.53
C GLU A 222 -5.66 -17.34 19.00
N CYS A 223 -4.59 -18.10 19.24
CA CYS A 223 -4.12 -18.35 20.60
C CYS A 223 -3.33 -17.17 21.16
N TRP A 224 -3.39 -16.96 22.47
CA TRP A 224 -2.68 -15.84 23.10
C TRP A 224 -1.16 -15.86 22.83
N TRP A 225 -0.57 -17.04 22.74
CA TRP A 225 0.86 -17.21 22.46
C TRP A 225 1.18 -17.04 20.98
N ASP A 226 0.19 -17.23 20.09
CA ASP A 226 0.31 -16.99 18.66
C ASP A 226 0.43 -15.48 18.44
N SER A 227 -0.64 -14.75 18.78
CA SER A 227 -0.71 -13.29 18.62
C SER A 227 0.40 -12.53 19.38
N ILE A 228 0.69 -12.90 20.65
CA ILE A 228 1.68 -12.15 21.45
C ILE A 228 3.12 -12.60 21.15
N VAL A 229 3.38 -13.91 21.21
CA VAL A 229 4.77 -14.39 21.16
C VAL A 229 5.20 -14.60 19.72
N LEU A 230 4.41 -15.35 18.93
CA LEU A 230 4.78 -15.66 17.56
C LEU A 230 4.66 -14.45 16.65
N ASP A 231 3.54 -13.74 16.66
CA ASP A 231 3.33 -12.63 15.74
C ASP A 231 4.05 -11.37 16.21
N ILE A 232 3.69 -10.75 17.35
CA ILE A 232 4.32 -9.49 17.80
C ILE A 232 5.84 -9.65 18.03
N LEU A 233 6.24 -10.60 18.88
CA LEU A 233 7.61 -10.64 19.41
C LEU A 233 8.61 -11.36 18.50
N ILE A 234 8.16 -12.28 17.64
CA ILE A 234 9.03 -13.05 16.75
C ILE A 234 8.90 -12.55 15.31
N CYS A 235 7.75 -12.77 14.66
CA CYS A 235 7.59 -12.54 13.22
C CYS A 235 7.62 -11.05 12.88
N ASN A 236 6.80 -10.26 13.56
CA ASN A 236 6.67 -8.82 13.33
C ASN A 236 7.95 -8.10 13.73
N TRP A 237 8.50 -8.42 14.91
CA TRP A 237 9.79 -7.89 15.37
C TRP A 237 10.90 -8.16 14.36
N PHE A 238 11.05 -9.41 13.91
CA PHE A 238 12.10 -9.80 12.97
C PHE A 238 11.92 -9.10 11.61
N GLY A 239 10.69 -9.06 11.09
CA GLY A 239 10.36 -8.34 9.86
C GLY A 239 10.70 -6.84 9.95
N ILE A 240 10.29 -6.18 11.04
CA ILE A 240 10.61 -4.77 11.29
C ILE A 240 12.13 -4.57 11.39
N TRP A 241 12.83 -5.39 12.18
CA TRP A 241 14.28 -5.32 12.34
C TRP A 241 15.00 -5.47 11.00
N ALA A 242 14.66 -6.49 10.22
CA ALA A 242 15.25 -6.76 8.91
C ALA A 242 14.97 -5.63 7.91
N GLY A 243 13.74 -5.11 7.89
CA GLY A 243 13.36 -4.01 7.00
C GLY A 243 14.06 -2.71 7.36
N MET A 244 14.15 -2.36 8.65
CA MET A 244 14.89 -1.18 9.11
C MET A 244 16.39 -1.32 8.88
N HIS A 245 16.96 -2.52 9.00
CA HIS A 245 18.35 -2.80 8.62
C HIS A 245 18.56 -2.61 7.12
N THR A 246 17.62 -3.07 6.29
CA THR A 246 17.62 -2.87 4.83
C THR A 246 17.65 -1.37 4.50
N VAL A 247 16.78 -0.57 5.14
CA VAL A 247 16.76 0.90 4.97
C VAL A 247 18.12 1.51 5.32
N ARG A 248 18.71 1.16 6.47
CA ARG A 248 20.03 1.68 6.90
C ARG A 248 21.16 1.27 5.97
N TYR A 249 21.13 0.04 5.46
CA TYR A 249 22.12 -0.46 4.50
C TYR A 249 22.14 0.37 3.21
N PHE A 250 20.98 0.82 2.74
CA PHE A 250 20.87 1.66 1.54
C PHE A 250 21.01 3.16 1.80
N ASP A 251 20.64 3.67 2.99
CA ASP A 251 20.83 5.07 3.42
C ASP A 251 22.33 5.46 3.46
N GLY A 252 23.19 4.53 3.86
CA GLY A 252 24.65 4.75 3.95
C GLY A 252 25.42 4.67 2.62
N ARG A 253 24.77 4.43 1.47
CA ARG A 253 25.44 4.29 0.16
C ARG A 253 25.24 5.55 -0.67
N THR A 254 26.29 6.36 -0.80
CA THR A 254 26.37 7.36 -1.88
C THR A 254 26.56 6.63 -3.20
N TYR A 255 25.54 6.65 -4.07
CA TYR A 255 25.64 6.02 -5.39
C TYR A 255 26.52 6.88 -6.30
N GLU A 256 27.70 6.37 -6.70
CA GLU A 256 28.43 6.94 -7.84
C GLU A 256 27.61 6.70 -9.12
N TRP A 257 27.21 7.79 -9.76
CA TRP A 257 26.26 7.81 -10.88
C TRP A 257 26.90 7.44 -12.21
N VAL A 258 27.62 6.33 -12.28
CA VAL A 258 28.08 5.79 -13.56
C VAL A 258 26.85 5.21 -14.31
N GLY A 259 26.71 5.55 -15.59
CA GLY A 259 25.60 5.10 -16.45
C GLY A 259 25.53 3.57 -16.58
N ILE A 260 24.38 3.01 -16.94
CA ILE A 260 24.22 1.56 -17.22
C ILE A 260 25.13 1.17 -18.40
N SER A 261 25.22 2.03 -19.41
CA SER A 261 26.06 1.87 -20.59
C SER A 261 27.56 1.84 -20.27
N GLN A 262 27.96 2.50 -19.18
CA GLN A 262 29.36 2.61 -18.74
C GLN A 262 29.77 1.49 -17.77
N GLN A 263 28.87 0.54 -17.43
CA GLN A 263 29.23 -0.59 -16.58
C GLN A 263 30.07 -1.63 -17.37
N PRO A 264 31.26 -2.00 -16.87
CA PRO A 264 32.18 -2.89 -17.59
C PRO A 264 31.69 -4.34 -17.64
N ASN A 265 30.93 -4.79 -16.64
CA ASN A 265 30.48 -6.17 -16.49
C ASN A 265 28.97 -6.31 -16.59
N VAL A 266 28.50 -7.46 -17.12
CA VAL A 266 27.06 -7.81 -17.17
C VAL A 266 26.44 -7.85 -15.76
N ILE A 267 27.17 -8.38 -14.78
CA ILE A 267 26.75 -8.37 -13.37
C ILE A 267 26.62 -6.93 -12.84
N GLY A 268 27.51 -6.03 -13.29
CA GLY A 268 27.44 -4.60 -12.98
C GLY A 268 26.19 -3.94 -13.58
N ARG A 269 25.84 -4.28 -14.83
CA ARG A 269 24.60 -3.82 -15.49
C ARG A 269 23.36 -4.32 -14.74
N VAL A 270 23.29 -5.60 -14.40
CA VAL A 270 22.16 -6.18 -13.64
C VAL A 270 22.02 -5.52 -12.26
N LYS A 271 23.12 -5.41 -11.52
CA LYS A 271 23.14 -4.73 -10.21
C LYS A 271 22.69 -3.28 -10.32
N ARG A 272 23.10 -2.58 -11.39
CA ARG A 272 22.73 -1.18 -11.65
C ARG A 272 21.25 -1.04 -12.00
N THR A 273 20.71 -1.95 -12.81
CA THR A 273 19.29 -2.03 -13.15
C THR A 273 18.45 -2.30 -11.91
N LEU A 274 18.84 -3.26 -11.07
CA LEU A 274 18.18 -3.52 -9.79
C LEU A 274 18.23 -2.31 -8.86
N GLY A 275 19.35 -1.58 -8.83
CA GLY A 275 19.48 -0.32 -8.10
C GLY A 275 18.63 0.84 -8.65
N GLN A 276 18.01 0.72 -9.82
CA GLN A 276 17.01 1.71 -10.25
C GLN A 276 15.69 1.52 -9.50
N PHE A 277 15.37 0.32 -9.06
CA PHE A 277 14.15 0.04 -8.28
C PHE A 277 14.23 0.57 -6.84
N THR A 278 15.41 0.98 -6.38
CA THR A 278 15.53 1.70 -5.11
C THR A 278 15.20 3.19 -5.27
N PRO A 279 14.58 3.81 -4.26
CA PRO A 279 14.36 5.25 -4.20
C PRO A 279 15.60 6.07 -4.55
N ALA A 280 15.40 7.24 -5.19
CA ALA A 280 16.50 8.15 -5.53
C ALA A 280 17.24 8.68 -4.29
N GLN A 281 16.51 8.88 -3.21
CA GLN A 281 17.00 9.25 -1.89
C GLN A 281 16.31 8.39 -0.84
N TRP A 282 17.10 7.91 0.13
CA TRP A 282 16.66 7.10 1.27
C TRP A 282 16.41 7.95 2.52
N ASP A 283 16.01 9.20 2.34
CA ASP A 283 15.73 10.12 3.43
C ASP A 283 14.76 9.51 4.46
N LYS A 284 15.04 9.80 5.73
CA LYS A 284 14.22 9.38 6.87
C LYS A 284 12.94 10.19 6.88
N ASP A 285 11.79 9.52 6.82
CA ASP A 285 10.50 10.17 6.95
C ASP A 285 10.34 10.69 8.38
N GLU A 286 10.32 12.02 8.53
CA GLU A 286 10.18 12.67 9.83
C GLU A 286 8.70 12.82 10.21
N TRP A 287 8.22 11.90 11.04
CA TRP A 287 6.82 11.87 11.48
C TRP A 287 6.56 12.83 12.65
N HIS A 288 7.36 12.78 13.71
CA HIS A 288 7.26 13.63 14.91
C HIS A 288 5.83 13.77 15.50
N PRO A 289 5.22 12.67 16.00
CA PRO A 289 3.83 12.66 16.48
C PRO A 289 3.57 13.58 17.67
N LEU A 290 4.59 13.87 18.49
CA LEU A 290 4.46 14.67 19.71
C LEU A 290 4.73 16.17 19.52
N GLN A 291 4.86 16.65 18.28
CA GLN A 291 5.09 18.09 18.02
C GLN A 291 3.86 18.97 18.32
N GLY A 292 2.66 18.38 18.32
CA GLY A 292 1.44 19.10 18.66
C GLY A 292 0.21 18.21 18.51
N PRO A 293 -0.92 18.58 19.14
CA PRO A 293 -2.14 17.76 19.15
C PRO A 293 -2.69 17.51 17.74
N TRP A 294 -2.61 18.50 16.84
CA TRP A 294 -3.03 18.33 15.45
C TRP A 294 -2.15 17.36 14.67
N ARG A 295 -0.82 17.44 14.85
CA ARG A 295 0.15 16.53 14.24
C ARG A 295 -0.07 15.10 14.70
N PHE A 296 -0.38 14.93 15.99
CA PHE A 296 -0.74 13.64 16.56
C PHE A 296 -1.98 13.04 15.89
N ILE A 297 -3.07 13.82 15.76
CA ILE A 297 -4.32 13.37 15.10
C ILE A 297 -4.05 12.96 13.64
N GLN A 298 -3.22 13.71 12.92
CA GLN A 298 -2.87 13.38 11.54
C GLN A 298 -2.16 12.01 11.44
N ILE A 299 -1.17 11.76 12.31
CA ILE A 299 -0.46 10.48 12.32
C ILE A 299 -1.34 9.34 12.82
N LEU A 300 -2.21 9.60 13.80
CA LEU A 300 -3.20 8.63 14.24
C LEU A 300 -4.17 8.25 13.10
N CYS A 301 -4.62 9.23 12.32
CA CYS A 301 -5.47 9.01 11.15
C CYS A 301 -4.76 8.10 10.12
N LEU A 302 -3.47 8.33 9.87
CA LEU A 302 -2.66 7.43 9.03
C LEU A 302 -2.67 5.99 9.58
N CYS A 303 -2.50 5.81 10.89
CA CYS A 303 -2.53 4.48 11.51
C CYS A 303 -3.88 3.80 11.33
N VAL A 304 -4.97 4.53 11.57
CA VAL A 304 -6.34 4.01 11.42
C VAL A 304 -6.61 3.58 9.98
N VAL A 305 -6.26 4.41 8.99
CA VAL A 305 -6.40 4.07 7.57
C VAL A 305 -5.57 2.84 7.22
N PHE A 306 -4.32 2.75 7.71
CA PHE A 306 -3.46 1.59 7.49
C PHE A 306 -4.11 0.31 8.01
N LEU A 307 -4.53 0.30 9.28
CA LEU A 307 -5.20 -0.85 9.91
C LEU A 307 -6.52 -1.21 9.20
N THR A 308 -7.24 -0.21 8.67
CA THR A 308 -8.50 -0.43 7.94
C THR A 308 -8.24 -1.16 6.62
N VAL A 309 -7.21 -0.76 5.86
CA VAL A 309 -6.82 -1.45 4.62
C VAL A 309 -6.45 -2.91 4.89
N GLU A 310 -5.76 -3.18 6.00
CA GLU A 310 -5.41 -4.55 6.41
C GLU A 310 -6.65 -5.36 6.76
N LEU A 311 -7.52 -4.83 7.63
CA LEU A 311 -8.78 -5.48 8.00
C LEU A 311 -9.68 -5.75 6.81
N ASN A 312 -9.81 -4.78 5.89
CA ASN A 312 -10.58 -4.95 4.65
C ASN A 312 -10.11 -6.19 3.87
N THR A 313 -8.82 -6.56 3.92
CA THR A 313 -8.31 -7.79 3.30
C THR A 313 -9.05 -9.01 3.82
N PHE A 314 -9.18 -9.15 5.13
CA PHE A 314 -9.81 -10.30 5.78
C PHE A 314 -11.33 -10.28 5.61
N PHE A 315 -11.94 -9.11 5.75
CA PHE A 315 -13.39 -8.94 5.59
C PHE A 315 -13.85 -9.18 4.15
N LEU A 316 -13.16 -8.62 3.15
CA LEU A 316 -13.48 -8.84 1.73
C LEU A 316 -13.34 -10.31 1.37
N LYS A 317 -12.21 -10.93 1.77
CA LYS A 317 -11.95 -12.35 1.59
C LYS A 317 -13.09 -13.21 2.15
N PHE A 318 -13.53 -12.94 3.37
CA PHE A 318 -14.62 -13.65 4.01
C PHE A 318 -15.97 -13.44 3.30
N CYS A 319 -16.32 -12.17 3.01
CA CYS A 319 -17.60 -11.83 2.38
C CYS A 319 -17.73 -12.43 0.97
N LEU A 320 -16.64 -12.46 0.20
CA LEU A 320 -16.60 -12.93 -1.18
C LEU A 320 -16.21 -14.41 -1.35
N TRP A 321 -16.01 -15.13 -0.25
CA TRP A 321 -15.56 -16.54 -0.25
C TRP A 321 -14.26 -16.76 -1.05
N ILE A 322 -13.25 -15.93 -0.80
CA ILE A 322 -11.94 -16.05 -1.44
C ILE A 322 -11.02 -16.87 -0.51
N PRO A 323 -10.44 -18.00 -0.94
CA PRO A 323 -9.53 -18.76 -0.09
C PRO A 323 -8.20 -18.00 0.12
N PRO A 324 -7.53 -18.15 1.28
CA PRO A 324 -6.30 -17.40 1.59
C PRO A 324 -5.19 -17.58 0.55
N ARG A 325 -5.11 -18.78 -0.05
CA ARG A 325 -4.10 -19.15 -1.05
C ARG A 325 -4.43 -18.68 -2.46
N ASN A 326 -5.59 -18.06 -2.67
CA ASN A 326 -5.99 -17.63 -4.01
C ASN A 326 -5.14 -16.42 -4.47
N PRO A 327 -4.66 -16.42 -5.73
CA PRO A 327 -3.84 -15.34 -6.27
C PRO A 327 -4.47 -13.94 -6.19
N VAL A 328 -5.81 -13.83 -6.18
CA VAL A 328 -6.51 -12.53 -6.09
C VAL A 328 -6.10 -11.75 -4.84
N ILE A 329 -5.91 -12.43 -3.71
CA ILE A 329 -5.46 -11.80 -2.46
C ILE A 329 -4.03 -11.28 -2.64
N ILE A 330 -3.15 -12.11 -3.21
CA ILE A 330 -1.75 -11.75 -3.47
C ILE A 330 -1.67 -10.54 -4.42
N TYR A 331 -2.45 -10.54 -5.51
CA TYR A 331 -2.52 -9.41 -6.44
C TYR A 331 -2.99 -8.13 -5.76
N ARG A 332 -4.01 -8.22 -4.89
CA ARG A 332 -4.47 -7.07 -4.09
C ARG A 332 -3.37 -6.57 -3.14
N LEU A 333 -2.67 -7.45 -2.44
CA LEU A 333 -1.58 -7.09 -1.52
C LEU A 333 -0.42 -6.41 -2.26
N ILE A 334 -0.02 -6.94 -3.42
CA ILE A 334 1.01 -6.32 -4.28
C ILE A 334 0.55 -4.95 -4.77
N LEU A 335 -0.69 -4.83 -5.22
CA LEU A 335 -1.25 -3.55 -5.69
C LEU A 335 -1.24 -2.52 -4.56
N TRP A 336 -1.73 -2.87 -3.37
CA TRP A 336 -1.71 -1.99 -2.20
C TRP A 336 -0.29 -1.62 -1.80
N TRP A 337 0.66 -2.56 -1.84
CA TRP A 337 2.07 -2.26 -1.58
C TRP A 337 2.63 -1.22 -2.58
N LEU A 338 2.36 -1.41 -3.88
CA LEU A 338 2.79 -0.47 -4.93
C LEU A 338 2.14 0.92 -4.80
N ILE A 339 0.86 0.99 -4.42
CA ILE A 339 0.13 2.24 -4.17
C ILE A 339 0.63 2.93 -2.90
N ALA A 340 0.97 2.16 -1.87
CA ALA A 340 1.37 2.69 -0.57
C ALA A 340 2.70 3.46 -0.66
N ILE A 341 3.66 3.02 -1.50
CA ILE A 341 4.99 3.67 -1.65
C ILE A 341 4.87 5.18 -1.97
N PRO A 342 4.18 5.61 -3.05
CA PRO A 342 3.97 7.03 -3.31
C PRO A 342 3.03 7.67 -2.31
N THR A 343 2.02 6.95 -1.81
CA THR A 343 1.03 7.46 -0.86
C THR A 343 1.67 7.93 0.44
N ILE A 344 2.51 7.11 1.08
CA ILE A 344 3.17 7.45 2.34
C ILE A 344 4.10 8.65 2.17
N ARG A 345 4.80 8.73 1.04
CA ARG A 345 5.66 9.89 0.74
C ARG A 345 4.90 11.16 0.45
N GLU A 346 3.83 11.09 -0.34
CA GLU A 346 2.94 12.22 -0.59
C GLU A 346 2.30 12.71 0.71
N TYR A 347 1.90 11.79 1.59
CA TYR A 347 1.33 12.12 2.88
C TYR A 347 2.35 12.75 3.83
N ASN A 348 3.55 12.18 3.94
CA ASN A 348 4.62 12.76 4.75
C ASN A 348 4.99 14.18 4.28
N SER A 349 5.13 14.37 2.97
CA SER A 349 5.35 15.68 2.36
C SER A 349 4.21 16.68 2.65
N TYR A 350 2.95 16.24 2.52
CA TYR A 350 1.78 17.05 2.89
C TYR A 350 1.78 17.49 4.36
N LEU A 351 2.24 16.62 5.25
CA LEU A 351 2.38 16.92 6.67
C LEU A 351 3.50 17.93 6.95
N GLN A 352 4.61 17.87 6.21
CA GLN A 352 5.75 18.78 6.37
C GLN A 352 5.57 20.13 5.68
N ASP A 353 4.75 20.22 4.63
CA ASP A 353 4.51 21.45 3.89
C ASP A 353 3.88 22.53 4.80
N ARG A 354 4.45 23.73 4.80
CA ARG A 354 3.98 24.89 5.61
C ARG A 354 3.03 25.81 4.84
N LYS A 355 2.69 25.50 3.58
CA LYS A 355 1.76 26.32 2.80
C LYS A 355 0.37 26.39 3.44
N MET A 356 -0.26 27.56 3.34
CA MET A 356 -1.63 27.80 3.84
C MET A 356 -2.69 26.99 3.11
N VAL A 357 -2.53 26.79 1.79
CA VAL A 357 -3.43 25.96 0.98
C VAL A 357 -2.69 24.69 0.60
N LYS A 358 -3.13 23.56 1.16
CA LYS A 358 -2.53 22.26 0.90
C LYS A 358 -3.44 21.43 0.00
N LYS A 359 -2.90 20.91 -1.10
CA LYS A 359 -3.58 19.91 -1.93
C LYS A 359 -3.07 18.53 -1.53
N VAL A 360 -4.01 17.63 -1.25
CA VAL A 360 -3.69 16.21 -0.99
C VAL A 360 -3.15 15.59 -2.28
N GLY A 361 -2.09 14.79 -2.17
CA GLY A 361 -1.49 14.09 -3.30
C GLY A 361 -2.47 13.12 -3.96
N ALA A 362 -2.29 12.86 -5.25
CA ALA A 362 -3.20 12.03 -6.03
C ALA A 362 -3.27 10.58 -5.49
N PHE A 363 -2.13 10.03 -5.08
CA PHE A 363 -2.08 8.68 -4.52
C PHE A 363 -2.69 8.60 -3.13
N VAL A 364 -2.54 9.65 -2.31
CA VAL A 364 -3.22 9.72 -1.00
C VAL A 364 -4.72 9.76 -1.18
N TRP A 365 -5.22 10.62 -2.08
CA TRP A 365 -6.65 10.70 -2.36
C TRP A 365 -7.20 9.37 -2.89
N LEU A 366 -6.49 8.75 -3.85
CA LEU A 366 -6.91 7.50 -4.46
C LEU A 366 -6.90 6.34 -3.46
N SER A 367 -5.88 6.25 -2.61
CA SER A 367 -5.81 5.26 -1.52
C SER A 367 -6.95 5.41 -0.53
N LEU A 368 -7.28 6.65 -0.13
CA LEU A 368 -8.42 6.91 0.75
C LEU A 368 -9.74 6.50 0.09
N ALA A 369 -9.93 6.83 -1.19
CA ALA A 369 -11.13 6.43 -1.93
C ALA A 369 -11.28 4.90 -2.02
N ILE A 370 -10.20 4.18 -2.36
CA ILE A 370 -10.20 2.71 -2.40
C ILE A 370 -10.53 2.15 -1.01
N CYS A 371 -9.85 2.61 0.05
CA CYS A 371 -10.08 2.17 1.42
C CYS A 371 -11.54 2.36 1.84
N ILE A 372 -12.15 3.50 1.50
CA ILE A 372 -13.56 3.80 1.80
C ILE A 372 -14.48 2.84 1.05
N VAL A 373 -14.29 2.65 -0.26
CA VAL A 373 -15.15 1.78 -1.06
C VAL A 373 -15.03 0.33 -0.61
N GLU A 374 -13.82 -0.16 -0.33
CA GLU A 374 -13.62 -1.50 0.26
C GLU A 374 -14.36 -1.65 1.60
N LEU A 375 -14.27 -0.65 2.47
CA LEU A 375 -14.97 -0.67 3.76
C LEU A 375 -16.49 -0.70 3.57
N LEU A 376 -17.03 0.08 2.63
CA LEU A 376 -18.45 0.08 2.29
C LEU A 376 -18.90 -1.29 1.76
N ILE A 377 -18.09 -1.95 0.94
CA ILE A 377 -18.37 -3.32 0.49
C ILE A 377 -18.38 -4.28 1.69
N CYS A 378 -17.41 -4.19 2.60
CA CYS A 378 -17.37 -5.03 3.80
C CYS A 378 -18.62 -4.84 4.67
N ILE A 379 -19.06 -3.59 4.87
CA ILE A 379 -20.28 -3.28 5.62
C ILE A 379 -21.51 -3.83 4.91
N LYS A 380 -21.66 -3.57 3.62
CA LYS A 380 -22.82 -4.00 2.82
C LYS A 380 -22.93 -5.51 2.75
N PHE A 381 -21.83 -6.20 2.42
CA PHE A 381 -21.83 -7.65 2.24
C PHE A 381 -21.76 -8.40 3.57
N GLY A 382 -21.18 -7.79 4.61
CA GLY A 382 -21.14 -8.32 5.96
C GLY A 382 -22.50 -8.37 6.66
N HIS A 383 -23.49 -7.62 6.18
CA HIS A 383 -24.82 -7.58 6.80
C HIS A 383 -25.45 -8.99 6.88
N GLY A 384 -25.82 -9.38 8.11
CA GLY A 384 -26.41 -10.69 8.40
C GLY A 384 -25.41 -11.87 8.40
N LEU A 385 -24.11 -11.64 8.30
CA LEU A 385 -23.09 -12.70 8.40
C LEU A 385 -22.53 -12.90 9.82
N TYR A 386 -22.72 -11.92 10.71
CA TYR A 386 -22.10 -11.92 12.04
C TYR A 386 -23.18 -12.14 13.11
N PRO A 387 -23.38 -13.37 13.60
CA PRO A 387 -24.45 -13.68 14.55
C PRO A 387 -24.14 -13.18 15.97
N LYS A 388 -22.87 -13.00 16.33
CA LYS A 388 -22.45 -12.59 17.66
C LYS A 388 -22.36 -11.06 17.73
N PRO A 389 -23.09 -10.39 18.65
CA PRO A 389 -22.93 -8.96 18.86
C PRO A 389 -21.56 -8.65 19.45
N MET A 390 -21.14 -7.38 19.35
CA MET A 390 -19.89 -6.92 19.96
C MET A 390 -19.96 -7.08 21.49
N PRO A 391 -19.02 -7.82 22.12
CA PRO A 391 -18.99 -7.98 23.57
C PRO A 391 -18.91 -6.65 24.32
N LEU A 392 -19.67 -6.51 25.42
CA LEU A 392 -19.73 -5.27 26.22
C LEU A 392 -18.37 -4.82 26.76
N TRP A 393 -17.50 -5.77 27.11
CA TRP A 393 -16.15 -5.44 27.58
C TRP A 393 -15.32 -4.75 26.49
N LEU A 394 -15.47 -5.15 25.21
CA LEU A 394 -14.80 -4.50 24.08
C LEU A 394 -15.35 -3.10 23.87
N VAL A 395 -16.67 -2.94 23.88
CA VAL A 395 -17.33 -1.63 23.74
C VAL A 395 -16.86 -0.67 24.85
N SER A 396 -16.84 -1.15 26.10
CA SER A 396 -16.41 -0.35 27.26
C SER A 396 -14.94 0.03 27.16
N THR A 397 -14.08 -0.91 26.75
CA THR A 397 -12.64 -0.68 26.60
C THR A 397 -12.36 0.38 25.54
N TRP A 398 -12.91 0.24 24.32
CA TRP A 398 -12.69 1.21 23.25
C TRP A 398 -13.35 2.57 23.55
N SER A 399 -14.49 2.58 24.25
CA SER A 399 -15.11 3.83 24.72
C SER A 399 -14.22 4.56 25.73
N ALA A 400 -13.63 3.83 26.67
CA ALA A 400 -12.70 4.39 27.65
C ALA A 400 -11.42 4.91 26.97
N VAL A 401 -10.86 4.18 26.01
CA VAL A 401 -9.69 4.63 25.22
C VAL A 401 -10.03 5.89 24.44
N GLY A 402 -11.16 5.93 23.74
CA GLY A 402 -11.61 7.10 22.98
C GLY A 402 -11.80 8.33 23.88
N LEU A 403 -12.48 8.17 25.02
CA LEU A 403 -12.67 9.25 25.98
C LEU A 403 -11.33 9.74 26.57
N GLY A 404 -10.46 8.81 26.98
CA GLY A 404 -9.13 9.13 27.49
C GLY A 404 -8.29 9.89 26.47
N LEU A 405 -8.33 9.48 25.20
CA LEU A 405 -7.64 10.17 24.12
C LEU A 405 -8.17 11.61 23.95
N MET A 406 -9.49 11.79 23.91
CA MET A 406 -10.12 13.10 23.78
C MET A 406 -9.75 14.04 24.93
N VAL A 407 -9.80 13.54 26.18
CA VAL A 407 -9.39 14.31 27.36
C VAL A 407 -7.91 14.69 27.28
N SER A 408 -7.03 13.75 26.91
CA SER A 408 -5.59 14.00 26.80
C SER A 408 -5.26 15.05 25.74
N LEU A 409 -5.93 15.00 24.59
CA LEU A 409 -5.77 15.99 23.51
C LEU A 409 -6.31 17.36 23.91
N ALA A 410 -7.42 17.41 24.65
CA ALA A 410 -7.97 18.66 25.17
C ALA A 410 -7.03 19.32 26.19
N VAL A 411 -6.51 18.54 27.14
CA VAL A 411 -5.54 19.01 28.14
C VAL A 411 -4.26 19.50 27.47
N TRP A 412 -3.71 18.74 26.52
CA TRP A 412 -2.50 19.14 25.80
C TRP A 412 -2.71 20.42 24.99
N SER A 413 -3.84 20.53 24.29
CA SER A 413 -4.20 21.75 23.54
C SER A 413 -4.33 22.96 24.47
N TRP A 414 -4.95 22.78 25.64
CA TRP A 414 -5.09 23.82 26.65
C TRP A 414 -3.74 24.27 27.23
N GLN A 415 -2.87 23.32 27.58
CA GLN A 415 -1.51 23.63 28.06
C GLN A 415 -0.70 24.42 27.03
N LEU A 416 -0.76 24.02 25.76
CA LEU A 416 -0.08 24.72 24.67
C LEU A 416 -0.62 26.15 24.50
N HIS A 417 -1.95 26.32 24.58
CA HIS A 417 -2.57 27.63 24.50
C HIS A 417 -2.13 28.55 25.65
N ARG A 418 -2.09 28.05 26.90
CA ARG A 418 -1.60 28.82 28.05
C ARG A 418 -0.15 29.24 27.90
N GLN A 419 0.73 28.35 27.42
CA GLN A 419 2.14 28.69 27.18
C GLN A 419 2.30 29.79 26.13
N VAL A 420 1.51 29.77 25.05
CA VAL A 420 1.54 30.82 24.03
C VAL A 420 1.01 32.15 24.58
N GLN A 421 -0.03 32.12 25.42
CA GLN A 421 -0.54 33.33 26.08
C GLN A 421 0.49 33.95 27.03
N MET A 422 1.17 33.14 27.86
CA MET A 422 2.22 33.64 28.77
C MET A 422 3.43 34.21 28.03
N LYS A 423 3.78 33.70 26.84
CA LYS A 423 4.87 34.25 26.01
C LYS A 423 4.52 35.54 25.28
N ARG A 424 3.24 35.90 25.23
CA ARG A 424 2.75 37.14 24.61
C ARG A 424 2.59 38.29 25.60
N GLN A 425 2.58 37.98 26.89
CA GLN A 425 2.70 38.93 28.01
C GLN A 425 4.19 39.16 28.28
#